data_AF-A0ABD7KGY9-F1
#
_entry.id   AF-A0ABD7KGY9-F1
#
_cell.length_a   1.000
_cell.length_b   1.000
_cell.length_c   1.000
_cell.angle_alpha   90.00
_cell.angle_beta   90.00
_cell.angle_gamma   90.00
#
_symmetry.space_group_name_H-M   'P 1'
#
loop_
_entity.id
_entity.type
_entity.pdbx_description
1 polymer ?
#
loop_
_entity_poly.entity_id
_entity_poly.type
_entity_poly.pdbx_seq_one_letter_code
_entity_poly.pdbx_strand_id
1 'polypeptide(L)'
;MAKMTDIQIKAWIRADERFEARSDGNGLSLCFPKKYAAPFWRFRYRFSGKQRVMGIGSYAELSLAKARETAKELSARVALGYDVAGEKQERKADALKKIESEKHALRVSQLASEYFERQILKRWKHPDILRRRIEKDINPNIGNLRIEDVRPYHIDDMLQKILQRGAPTVANDVLRWTRRIFDYGIKRHMLAANPASAFDISDAGGQEQSRERWLSREELVQLFQVMPLTKGFSRQNELTMKLILALCCRKMELCGARWSEFDLDEGVWHLPAERVKNGDGIDIPLAVPVVGWIKELKIMSGNSEWVLPARKMQHRMIPHIQESTLPVALAKIRSNMPDVPNFTIHDFRRTARSHLAALGVDPVIAERCLNHKIKGVEGIYNRYQYFEERKQALTVWAELLTTLEKGNNYNVEPIRKEIA
;
A
#
# COMPACT_ATOMS: atom_id res chain seq x y z
N MET A 1 61.37 43.80 2.25
CA MET A 1 60.33 43.85 1.21
C MET A 1 59.27 44.84 1.65
N ALA A 2 58.85 45.76 0.77
CA ALA A 2 57.77 46.69 1.08
C ALA A 2 56.45 45.93 1.24
N LYS A 3 55.69 46.25 2.29
CA LYS A 3 54.35 45.69 2.52
C LYS A 3 53.37 46.30 1.51
N MET A 4 52.45 45.50 0.98
CA MET A 4 51.44 46.01 0.04
C MET A 4 50.31 46.75 0.77
N THR A 5 49.58 47.59 0.05
CA THR A 5 48.37 48.28 0.54
C THR A 5 47.15 47.91 -0.30
N ASP A 6 45.94 48.00 0.27
CA ASP A 6 44.70 47.73 -0.48
C ASP A 6 44.53 48.65 -1.69
N ILE A 7 45.05 49.88 -1.62
CA ILE A 7 45.04 50.83 -2.74
C ILE A 7 45.90 50.30 -3.88
N GLN A 8 47.10 49.77 -3.59
CA GLN A 8 47.96 49.16 -4.60
C GLN A 8 47.30 47.93 -5.23
N ILE A 9 46.67 47.06 -4.43
CA ILE A 9 45.98 45.88 -4.93
C ILE A 9 44.83 46.26 -5.86
N LYS A 10 44.01 47.24 -5.46
CA LYS A 10 42.91 47.76 -6.29
C LYS A 10 43.43 48.40 -7.58
N ALA A 11 44.56 49.11 -7.53
CA ALA A 11 45.20 49.67 -8.71
C ALA A 11 45.65 48.57 -9.69
N TRP A 12 46.25 47.49 -9.20
CA TRP A 12 46.65 46.34 -10.04
C TRP A 12 45.45 45.64 -10.67
N ILE A 13 44.35 45.47 -9.91
CA ILE A 13 43.10 44.90 -10.45
C ILE A 13 42.53 45.80 -11.55
N ARG A 14 42.48 47.12 -11.33
CA ARG A 14 41.94 48.09 -12.28
C ARG A 14 42.79 48.20 -13.56
N ALA A 15 44.10 48.10 -13.42
CA ALA A 15 45.05 48.10 -14.54
C ALA A 15 45.16 46.74 -15.25
N ASP A 16 44.37 45.75 -14.84
CA ASP A 16 44.45 44.37 -15.31
C ASP A 16 45.85 43.74 -15.18
N GLU A 17 46.66 44.21 -14.23
CA GLU A 17 48.05 43.82 -14.10
C GLU A 17 48.15 42.40 -13.54
N ARG A 18 48.51 41.45 -14.41
CA ARG A 18 48.63 40.03 -14.06
C ARG A 18 50.02 39.69 -13.54
N PHE A 19 50.10 38.90 -12.47
CA PHE A 19 51.36 38.48 -11.87
C PHE A 19 51.23 37.12 -11.18
N GLU A 20 52.33 36.36 -11.19
CA GLU A 20 52.39 35.04 -10.55
C GLU A 20 52.35 35.12 -9.03
N ALA A 21 53.13 36.02 -8.42
CA ALA A 21 53.08 36.27 -6.99
C ALA A 21 53.71 37.63 -6.63
N ARG A 22 53.04 38.40 -5.77
CA ARG A 22 53.57 39.58 -5.08
C ARG A 22 53.59 39.32 -3.59
N SER A 23 54.77 39.42 -2.97
CA SER A 23 54.97 39.05 -1.56
C SER A 23 54.59 40.21 -0.63
N ASP A 24 53.79 39.92 0.41
CA ASP A 24 53.50 40.85 1.51
C ASP A 24 54.40 40.62 2.75
N GLY A 25 55.18 39.52 2.74
CA GLY A 25 56.00 39.09 3.87
C GLY A 25 55.32 38.02 4.72
N ASN A 26 56.05 37.45 5.69
CA ASN A 26 55.56 36.39 6.59
C ASN A 26 54.89 35.21 5.87
N GLY A 27 55.44 34.81 4.71
CA GLY A 27 54.88 33.75 3.89
C GLY A 27 53.64 34.13 3.07
N LEU A 28 53.03 35.30 3.30
CA LEU A 28 51.86 35.78 2.56
C LEU A 28 52.26 36.36 1.20
N SER A 29 51.52 36.00 0.16
CA SER A 29 51.67 36.55 -1.18
C SER A 29 50.31 36.63 -1.88
N LEU A 30 50.08 37.69 -2.64
CA LEU A 30 48.94 37.81 -3.54
C LEU A 30 49.31 37.21 -4.90
N CYS A 31 48.41 36.46 -5.52
CA CYS A 31 48.60 35.90 -6.86
C CYS A 31 47.46 36.39 -7.75
N PHE A 32 47.76 36.84 -8.97
CA PHE A 32 46.74 37.19 -9.97
C PHE A 32 47.16 36.73 -11.37
N PRO A 33 47.20 35.41 -11.64
CA PRO A 33 47.56 34.87 -12.93
C PRO A 33 46.43 35.04 -13.96
N LYS A 34 46.74 35.02 -15.25
CA LYS A 34 45.75 35.15 -16.35
C LYS A 34 44.57 34.17 -16.27
N LYS A 35 44.76 32.99 -15.65
CA LYS A 35 43.76 31.94 -15.52
C LYS A 35 42.62 32.27 -14.53
N TYR A 36 42.84 33.21 -13.61
CA TYR A 36 41.89 33.50 -12.54
C TYR A 36 41.25 34.87 -12.73
N ALA A 37 39.92 34.92 -12.56
CA ALA A 37 39.15 36.16 -12.68
C ALA A 37 39.38 37.14 -11.54
N ALA A 38 39.85 36.68 -10.37
CA ALA A 38 40.14 37.50 -9.20
C ALA A 38 41.49 37.13 -8.56
N PRO A 39 42.19 38.10 -7.94
CA PRO A 39 43.38 37.81 -7.15
C PRO A 39 43.06 36.90 -5.96
N PHE A 40 44.02 36.09 -5.55
CA PHE A 40 43.88 35.21 -4.38
C PHE A 40 45.14 35.18 -3.52
N TRP A 41 44.94 34.94 -2.23
CA TRP A 41 45.98 34.87 -1.23
C TRP A 41 46.62 33.50 -1.15
N ARG A 42 47.94 33.49 -1.07
CA ARG A 42 48.78 32.31 -0.95
C ARG A 42 49.66 32.44 0.28
N PHE A 43 49.66 31.42 1.13
CA PHE A 43 50.55 31.26 2.26
C PHE A 43 51.63 30.23 1.96
N ARG A 44 52.89 30.64 2.04
CA ARG A 44 54.07 29.79 1.83
C ARG A 44 54.75 29.55 3.18
N TYR A 45 55.05 28.29 3.47
CA TYR A 45 55.71 27.89 4.71
C TYR A 45 56.63 26.68 4.45
N ARG A 46 57.44 26.31 5.45
CA ARG A 46 58.20 25.06 5.43
C ARG A 46 57.67 24.13 6.50
N PHE A 47 57.52 22.86 6.16
CA PHE A 47 57.12 21.82 7.10
C PHE A 47 57.94 20.56 6.81
N SER A 48 58.59 20.01 7.84
CA SER A 48 59.47 18.84 7.72
C SER A 48 60.50 18.99 6.59
N GLY A 49 61.21 20.12 6.55
CA GLY A 49 62.24 20.44 5.54
C GLY A 49 61.73 20.83 4.15
N LYS A 50 60.47 20.51 3.81
CA LYS A 50 59.86 20.76 2.49
C LYS A 50 59.11 22.08 2.46
N GLN A 51 59.21 22.78 1.33
CA GLN A 51 58.44 24.01 1.10
C GLN A 51 57.01 23.65 0.67
N ARG A 52 56.02 24.26 1.31
CA ARG A 52 54.60 24.05 1.06
C ARG A 52 53.88 25.35 0.79
N VAL A 53 52.76 25.24 0.09
CA VAL A 53 51.96 26.37 -0.38
C VAL A 53 50.49 26.07 -0.11
N MET A 54 49.78 27.02 0.49
CA MET A 54 48.35 26.92 0.79
C MET A 54 47.63 28.15 0.25
N GLY A 55 46.58 27.95 -0.56
CA GLY A 55 45.65 29.03 -0.90
C GLY A 55 44.76 29.36 0.30
N ILE A 56 44.72 30.61 0.73
CA ILE A 56 43.91 31.03 1.89
C ILE A 56 42.49 31.39 1.44
N GLY A 57 42.34 32.20 0.39
CA GLY A 57 41.04 32.64 -0.14
C GLY A 57 41.21 33.68 -1.25
N SER A 58 40.11 34.10 -1.88
CA SER A 58 40.12 35.19 -2.87
C SER A 58 40.25 36.57 -2.19
N TYR A 59 40.77 37.57 -2.88
CA TYR A 59 40.81 38.95 -2.36
C TYR A 59 39.40 39.56 -2.22
N ALA A 60 38.44 39.10 -3.04
CA ALA A 60 37.05 39.54 -2.96
C ALA A 60 36.37 39.12 -1.64
N GLU A 61 36.72 37.93 -1.13
CA GLU A 61 36.15 37.38 0.11
C GLU A 61 37.02 37.66 1.34
N LEU A 62 38.33 37.87 1.14
CA LEU A 62 39.31 38.03 2.21
C LEU A 62 40.14 39.30 1.98
N SER A 63 39.88 40.34 2.78
CA SER A 63 40.65 41.59 2.74
C SER A 63 42.14 41.35 3.09
N LEU A 64 43.03 42.27 2.69
CA LEU A 64 44.45 42.18 3.04
C LEU A 64 44.67 42.10 4.56
N ALA A 65 43.90 42.85 5.34
CA ALA A 65 43.95 42.81 6.80
C ALA A 65 43.62 41.41 7.33
N LYS A 66 42.53 40.80 6.86
CA LYS A 66 42.13 39.45 7.29
C LYS A 66 43.09 38.38 6.76
N ALA A 67 43.66 38.57 5.57
CA ALA A 67 44.69 37.69 5.01
C ALA A 67 45.98 37.70 5.86
N ARG A 68 46.39 38.85 6.38
CA ARG A 68 47.53 38.97 7.31
C ARG A 68 47.27 38.28 8.64
N GLU A 69 46.10 38.48 9.22
CA GLU A 69 45.68 37.81 10.45
C GLU A 69 45.67 36.28 10.26
N THR A 70 45.03 35.81 9.19
CA THR A 70 44.96 34.38 8.85
C THR A 70 46.35 33.80 8.61
N ALA A 71 47.26 34.53 7.94
CA ALA A 71 48.64 34.09 7.74
C ALA A 71 49.40 33.96 9.08
N LYS A 72 49.15 34.87 10.04
CA LYS A 72 49.75 34.80 11.39
C LYS A 72 49.23 33.58 12.15
N GLU A 73 47.93 33.33 12.13
CA GLU A 73 47.32 32.13 12.74
C GLU A 73 47.88 30.84 12.14
N LEU A 74 47.92 30.74 10.80
CA LEU A 74 48.47 29.59 10.10
C LEU A 74 49.95 29.39 10.40
N SER A 75 50.73 30.47 10.49
CA SER A 75 52.14 30.41 10.87
C SER A 75 52.33 29.89 12.30
N ALA A 76 51.48 30.28 13.24
CA ALA A 76 51.52 29.76 14.61
C ALA A 76 51.20 28.26 14.64
N ARG A 77 50.22 27.80 13.86
CA ARG A 77 49.89 26.38 13.74
C ARG A 77 51.02 25.56 13.12
N VAL A 78 51.71 26.10 12.11
CA VAL A 78 52.91 25.47 11.54
C VAL A 78 54.02 25.35 12.57
N ALA A 79 54.23 26.37 13.41
CA ALA A 79 55.23 26.34 14.49
C ALA A 79 54.90 25.28 15.55
N LEU A 80 53.62 24.99 15.78
CA LEU A 80 53.14 23.91 16.65
C LEU A 80 53.21 22.52 16.00
N GLY A 81 53.77 22.39 14.79
CA GLY A 81 53.97 21.11 14.11
C GLY A 81 52.80 20.65 13.23
N TYR A 82 51.84 21.52 12.89
CA TYR A 82 50.72 21.18 12.02
C TYR A 82 50.99 21.51 10.55
N ASP A 83 50.69 20.57 9.65
CA ASP A 83 50.68 20.75 8.21
C ASP A 83 49.34 21.36 7.74
N VAL A 84 49.26 22.69 7.80
CA VAL A 84 48.01 23.43 7.52
C VAL A 84 47.47 23.24 6.08
N ALA A 85 48.32 22.87 5.12
CA ALA A 85 47.87 22.53 3.76
C ALA A 85 47.31 21.10 3.70
N GLY A 86 47.96 20.16 4.38
CA GLY A 86 47.50 18.78 4.53
C GLY A 86 46.12 18.70 5.19
N GLU A 87 45.93 19.38 6.33
CA GLU A 87 44.63 19.38 7.03
C GLU A 87 43.48 19.96 6.18
N LYS A 88 43.75 21.03 5.41
CA LYS A 88 42.73 21.61 4.52
C LYS A 88 42.40 20.66 3.37
N GLN A 89 43.36 19.88 2.90
CA GLN A 89 43.17 18.87 1.86
C GLN A 89 42.40 17.66 2.40
N GLU A 90 42.74 17.17 3.61
CA GLU A 90 42.03 16.09 4.29
C GLU A 90 40.56 16.45 4.55
N ARG A 91 40.29 17.64 5.10
CA ARG A 91 38.90 18.10 5.31
C ARG A 91 38.08 18.15 4.01
N LYS A 92 38.71 18.58 2.90
CA LYS A 92 38.06 18.58 1.58
C LYS A 92 37.82 17.18 1.05
N ALA A 93 38.79 16.28 1.22
CA ALA A 93 38.68 14.89 0.82
C ALA A 93 37.59 14.16 1.63
N ASP A 94 37.49 14.42 2.93
CA ASP A 94 36.46 13.84 3.79
C ASP A 94 35.06 14.37 3.46
N ALA A 95 34.94 15.67 3.17
CA ALA A 95 33.68 16.24 2.68
C ALA A 95 33.25 15.61 1.34
N LEU A 96 34.20 15.42 0.42
CA LEU A 96 33.92 14.79 -0.88
C LEU A 96 33.56 13.31 -0.74
N LYS A 97 34.27 12.56 0.11
CA LYS A 97 33.95 11.17 0.45
C LYS A 97 32.57 11.04 1.10
N LYS A 98 32.17 11.98 1.96
CA LYS A 98 30.81 12.01 2.53
C LYS A 98 29.76 12.20 1.44
N ILE A 99 29.96 13.16 0.54
CA ILE A 99 29.06 13.42 -0.60
C ILE A 99 28.98 12.20 -1.56
N GLU A 100 30.11 11.54 -1.84
CA GLU A 100 30.12 10.32 -2.66
C GLU A 100 29.43 9.15 -1.95
N SER A 101 29.67 8.96 -0.65
CA SER A 101 28.97 7.96 0.15
C SER A 101 27.44 8.21 0.19
N GLU A 102 27.01 9.47 0.21
CA GLU A 102 25.60 9.87 0.16
C GLU A 102 24.93 9.55 -1.18
N LYS A 103 25.70 9.59 -2.28
CA LYS A 103 25.21 9.22 -3.61
C LYS A 103 25.10 7.71 -3.81
N HIS A 104 25.98 6.93 -3.18
CA HIS A 104 26.02 5.47 -3.31
C HIS A 104 25.25 4.70 -2.22
N ALA A 105 24.76 5.37 -1.18
CA ALA A 105 24.01 4.71 -0.12
C ALA A 105 22.64 4.21 -0.60
N LEU A 106 22.38 2.93 -0.36
CA LEU A 106 21.09 2.31 -0.65
C LEU A 106 20.01 2.89 0.26
N ARG A 107 18.94 3.41 -0.35
CA ARG A 107 17.79 4.01 0.36
C ARG A 107 16.67 3.01 0.56
N VAL A 108 15.81 3.26 1.55
CA VAL A 108 14.66 2.40 1.83
C VAL A 108 13.72 2.29 0.63
N SER A 109 13.50 3.38 -0.11
CA SER A 109 12.69 3.36 -1.34
C SER A 109 13.26 2.41 -2.40
N GLN A 110 14.57 2.35 -2.55
CA GLN A 110 15.24 1.44 -3.49
C GLN A 110 15.10 -0.01 -3.02
N LEU A 111 15.31 -0.27 -1.72
CA LEU A 111 15.10 -1.60 -1.12
C LEU A 111 13.65 -2.08 -1.29
N ALA A 112 12.67 -1.19 -1.05
CA ALA A 112 11.25 -1.48 -1.19
C ALA A 112 10.88 -1.77 -2.65
N SER A 113 11.40 -1.01 -3.60
CA SER A 113 11.22 -1.25 -5.03
C SER A 113 11.83 -2.59 -5.47
N GLU A 114 13.06 -2.89 -5.03
CA GLU A 114 13.71 -4.17 -5.36
C GLU A 114 12.93 -5.36 -4.78
N TYR A 115 12.49 -5.26 -3.52
CA TYR A 115 11.63 -6.27 -2.89
C TYR A 115 10.33 -6.46 -3.67
N PHE A 116 9.67 -5.35 -4.03
CA PHE A 116 8.43 -5.37 -4.79
C PHE A 116 8.59 -6.09 -6.15
N GLU A 117 9.60 -5.72 -6.92
CA GLU A 117 9.86 -6.29 -8.24
C GLU A 117 10.20 -7.79 -8.17
N ARG A 118 11.08 -8.17 -7.24
CA ARG A 118 11.59 -9.55 -7.18
C ARG A 118 10.68 -10.51 -6.43
N GLN A 119 10.00 -10.07 -5.37
CA GLN A 119 9.22 -10.96 -4.50
C GLN A 119 7.72 -10.89 -4.75
N ILE A 120 7.19 -9.79 -5.27
CA ILE A 120 5.75 -9.52 -5.28
C ILE A 120 5.19 -9.50 -6.70
N LEU A 121 5.77 -8.71 -7.60
CA LEU A 121 5.21 -8.43 -8.92
C LEU A 121 4.86 -9.69 -9.73
N LYS A 122 5.72 -10.71 -9.70
CA LYS A 122 5.52 -11.96 -10.47
C LYS A 122 4.78 -13.07 -9.70
N ARG A 123 4.71 -12.98 -8.37
CA ARG A 123 4.25 -14.08 -7.50
C ARG A 123 2.87 -13.86 -6.90
N TRP A 124 2.42 -12.61 -6.83
CA TRP A 124 1.19 -12.25 -6.12
C TRP A 124 0.09 -11.87 -7.10
N LYS A 125 -1.14 -12.37 -6.83
CA LYS A 125 -2.34 -12.06 -7.64
C LYS A 125 -2.70 -10.57 -7.63
N HIS A 126 -2.38 -9.86 -6.55
CA HIS A 126 -2.72 -8.45 -6.37
C HIS A 126 -1.51 -7.64 -5.88
N PRO A 127 -0.49 -7.43 -6.73
CA PRO A 127 0.74 -6.76 -6.34
C PRO A 127 0.49 -5.28 -5.99
N ASP A 128 -0.50 -4.64 -6.62
CA ASP A 128 -0.83 -3.22 -6.41
C ASP A 128 -1.20 -2.88 -4.97
N ILE A 129 -1.63 -3.86 -4.16
CA ILE A 129 -1.91 -3.67 -2.73
C ILE A 129 -0.64 -3.22 -2.01
N LEU A 130 0.48 -3.91 -2.22
CA LEU A 130 1.75 -3.51 -1.62
C LEU A 130 2.29 -2.24 -2.28
N ARG A 131 2.19 -2.10 -3.60
CA ARG A 131 2.67 -0.89 -4.29
C ARG A 131 2.07 0.36 -3.66
N ARG A 132 0.75 0.35 -3.41
CA ARG A 132 0.05 1.45 -2.75
C ARG A 132 0.54 1.71 -1.32
N ARG A 133 0.86 0.68 -0.54
CA ARG A 133 1.44 0.84 0.81
C ARG A 133 2.83 1.45 0.76
N ILE A 134 3.66 1.01 -0.19
CA ILE A 134 4.99 1.57 -0.43
C ILE A 134 4.86 3.06 -0.76
N GLU A 135 4.04 3.42 -1.73
CA GLU A 135 3.92 4.81 -2.21
C GLU A 135 3.25 5.74 -1.21
N LYS A 136 2.19 5.28 -0.51
CA LYS A 136 1.37 6.15 0.34
C LYS A 136 1.85 6.21 1.77
N ASP A 137 2.42 5.12 2.29
CA ASP A 137 2.63 4.96 3.73
C ASP A 137 4.14 4.77 4.07
N ILE A 138 4.92 4.03 3.27
CA ILE A 138 6.35 3.77 3.55
C ILE A 138 7.27 4.86 3.00
N ASN A 139 7.23 5.11 1.69
CA ASN A 139 8.15 6.01 1.01
C ASN A 139 8.07 7.46 1.54
N PRO A 140 6.88 8.03 1.81
CA PRO A 140 6.79 9.40 2.34
C PRO A 140 7.42 9.57 3.72
N ASN A 141 7.53 8.50 4.52
CA ASN A 141 8.05 8.58 5.88
C ASN A 141 9.52 8.20 5.99
N ILE A 142 9.92 7.07 5.39
CA ILE A 142 11.27 6.53 5.54
C ILE A 142 11.98 6.28 4.21
N GLY A 143 11.31 6.48 3.07
CA GLY A 143 11.83 6.13 1.74
C GLY A 143 13.14 6.82 1.36
N ASN A 144 13.35 8.04 1.87
CA ASN A 144 14.55 8.83 1.62
C ASN A 144 15.70 8.50 2.58
N LEU A 145 15.46 7.77 3.67
CA LEU A 145 16.53 7.39 4.60
C LEU A 145 17.43 6.33 3.96
N ARG A 146 18.71 6.34 4.32
CA ARG A 146 19.59 5.20 4.05
C ARG A 146 19.10 4.01 4.87
N ILE A 147 19.20 2.80 4.32
CA ILE A 147 18.72 1.60 5.04
C ILE A 147 19.42 1.40 6.38
N GLU A 148 20.69 1.84 6.50
CA GLU A 148 21.52 1.76 7.70
C GLU A 148 21.18 2.83 8.75
N ASP A 149 20.51 3.91 8.35
CA ASP A 149 20.16 5.05 9.22
C ASP A 149 18.75 4.91 9.82
N VAL A 150 17.99 3.90 9.37
CA VAL A 150 16.68 3.64 9.94
C VAL A 150 16.83 3.16 11.37
N ARG A 151 15.97 3.68 12.24
CA ARG A 151 15.97 3.45 13.69
C ARG A 151 14.54 3.12 14.11
N PRO A 152 14.32 2.40 15.23
CA PRO A 152 12.98 2.06 15.69
C PRO A 152 12.03 3.26 15.75
N TYR A 153 12.46 4.43 16.24
CA TYR A 153 11.60 5.62 16.31
C TYR A 153 11.07 6.09 14.94
N HIS A 154 11.80 5.86 13.84
CA HIS A 154 11.30 6.17 12.49
C HIS A 154 10.14 5.26 12.09
N ILE A 155 10.17 4.01 12.55
CA ILE A 155 9.09 3.04 12.30
C ILE A 155 7.88 3.42 13.14
N ASP A 156 8.07 3.75 14.42
CA ASP A 156 7.00 4.22 15.30
C ASP A 156 6.31 5.47 14.74
N ASP A 157 7.07 6.53 14.41
CA ASP A 157 6.52 7.75 13.82
C ASP A 157 5.69 7.49 12.55
N MET A 158 6.18 6.61 11.67
CA MET A 158 5.44 6.19 10.48
C MET A 158 4.11 5.49 10.85
N LEU A 159 4.11 4.59 11.83
CA LEU A 159 2.90 3.90 12.29
C LEU A 159 1.93 4.86 12.96
N GLN A 160 2.40 5.74 13.85
CA GLN A 160 1.57 6.74 14.52
C GLN A 160 0.87 7.68 13.54
N LYS A 161 1.56 8.13 12.49
CA LYS A 161 0.93 8.94 11.41
C LYS A 161 -0.21 8.21 10.71
N ILE A 162 -0.10 6.89 10.53
CA ILE A 162 -1.17 6.07 9.93
C ILE A 162 -2.35 5.93 10.90
N LEU A 163 -2.08 5.78 12.21
CA LEU A 163 -3.10 5.72 13.25
C LEU A 163 -3.85 7.04 13.41
N GLN A 164 -3.15 8.17 13.39
CA GLN A 164 -3.74 9.51 13.43
C GLN A 164 -4.69 9.77 12.23
N ARG A 165 -4.45 9.10 11.09
CA ARG A 165 -5.35 9.11 9.93
C ARG A 165 -6.61 8.23 10.12
N GLY A 166 -6.75 7.53 11.24
CA GLY A 166 -7.87 6.63 11.54
C GLY A 166 -7.80 5.29 10.80
N ALA A 167 -6.59 4.78 10.51
CA ALA A 167 -6.42 3.58 9.68
C ALA A 167 -5.63 2.43 10.37
N PRO A 168 -6.12 1.86 11.48
CA PRO A 168 -5.40 0.85 12.27
C PRO A 168 -5.04 -0.41 11.49
N THR A 169 -5.97 -0.98 10.71
CA THR A 169 -5.68 -2.14 9.85
C THR A 169 -4.56 -1.85 8.83
N VAL A 170 -4.50 -0.60 8.34
CA VAL A 170 -3.42 -0.19 7.42
C VAL A 170 -2.09 -0.11 8.17
N ALA A 171 -2.06 0.35 9.42
CA ALA A 171 -0.85 0.36 10.23
C ALA A 171 -0.32 -1.08 10.43
N ASN A 172 -1.19 -2.04 10.74
CA ASN A 172 -0.82 -3.46 10.83
C ASN A 172 -0.23 -4.00 9.53
N ASP A 173 -0.87 -3.70 8.39
CA ASP A 173 -0.35 -4.08 7.07
C ASP A 173 1.02 -3.47 6.80
N VAL A 174 1.20 -2.18 7.06
CA VAL A 174 2.45 -1.46 6.82
C VAL A 174 3.56 -2.00 7.69
N LEU A 175 3.31 -2.30 8.97
CA LEU A 175 4.28 -2.95 9.84
C LEU A 175 4.71 -4.32 9.26
N ARG A 176 3.75 -5.19 8.90
CA ARG A 176 4.03 -6.50 8.31
C ARG A 176 4.89 -6.40 7.04
N TRP A 177 4.59 -5.44 6.18
CA TRP A 177 5.35 -5.23 4.94
C TRP A 177 6.72 -4.64 5.19
N THR A 178 6.82 -3.66 6.08
CA THR A 178 8.08 -3.03 6.47
C THR A 178 9.04 -4.08 7.05
N ARG A 179 8.56 -4.94 7.96
CA ARG A 179 9.36 -6.07 8.47
C ARG A 179 9.91 -6.93 7.33
N ARG A 180 9.06 -7.37 6.41
CA ARG A 180 9.45 -8.21 5.27
C ARG A 180 10.45 -7.55 4.32
N ILE A 181 10.30 -6.24 4.06
CA ILE A 181 11.22 -5.48 3.21
C ILE A 181 12.62 -5.42 3.84
N PHE A 182 12.72 -5.16 5.15
CA PHE A 182 14.01 -5.16 5.84
C PHE A 182 14.59 -6.57 6.00
N ASP A 183 13.78 -7.58 6.32
CA ASP A 183 14.22 -8.99 6.35
C ASP A 183 14.78 -9.44 5.00
N TYR A 184 14.18 -8.98 3.90
CA TYR A 184 14.69 -9.22 2.56
C TYR A 184 16.09 -8.64 2.35
N GLY A 185 16.35 -7.42 2.83
CA GLY A 185 17.68 -6.83 2.75
C GLY A 185 18.70 -7.54 3.66
N ILE A 186 18.31 -8.05 4.83
CA ILE A 186 19.18 -8.89 5.68
C ILE A 186 19.59 -10.16 4.94
N LYS A 187 18.63 -10.86 4.32
CA LYS A 187 18.90 -12.07 3.52
C LYS A 187 19.86 -11.84 2.35
N ARG A 188 20.08 -10.58 1.96
CA ARG A 188 21.00 -10.16 0.89
C ARG A 188 22.25 -9.48 1.42
N HIS A 189 22.48 -9.52 2.73
CA HIS A 189 23.61 -8.88 3.39
C HIS A 189 23.69 -7.36 3.15
N MET A 190 22.54 -6.71 2.87
CA MET A 190 22.45 -5.26 2.69
C MET A 190 22.32 -4.51 4.02
N LEU A 191 21.81 -5.18 5.06
CA LEU A 191 21.70 -4.65 6.42
C LEU A 191 21.93 -5.75 7.45
N ALA A 192 22.42 -5.36 8.64
CA ALA A 192 22.72 -6.29 9.71
C ALA A 192 21.49 -6.67 10.57
N ALA A 193 20.55 -5.73 10.76
CA ALA A 193 19.44 -5.90 11.69
C ALA A 193 18.16 -5.20 11.20
N ASN A 194 17.01 -5.79 11.52
CA ASN A 194 15.71 -5.25 11.10
C ASN A 194 15.24 -4.21 12.12
N PRO A 195 15.12 -2.91 11.75
CA PRO A 195 14.72 -1.85 12.66
C PRO A 195 13.25 -1.98 13.13
N ALA A 196 12.44 -2.78 12.44
CA ALA A 196 11.04 -3.06 12.78
C ALA A 196 10.85 -4.38 13.54
N SER A 197 11.92 -5.10 13.90
CA SER A 197 11.82 -6.42 14.55
C SER A 197 11.11 -6.39 15.91
N ALA A 198 11.35 -5.36 16.71
CA ALA A 198 10.82 -5.21 18.07
C ALA A 198 9.33 -4.80 18.15
N PHE A 199 8.71 -4.39 17.04
CA PHE A 199 7.34 -3.85 17.03
C PHE A 199 6.33 -4.94 16.79
N ASP A 200 5.33 -5.14 17.61
CA ASP A 200 4.24 -6.06 17.34
C ASP A 200 2.97 -5.36 16.87
N ILE A 201 1.94 -6.16 16.55
CA ILE A 201 0.67 -5.65 16.05
C ILE A 201 0.03 -4.67 17.07
N SER A 202 0.28 -4.87 18.37
CA SER A 202 -0.10 -3.95 19.45
C SER A 202 0.52 -2.56 19.33
N ASP A 203 1.73 -2.45 18.78
CA ASP A 203 2.43 -1.17 18.59
C ASP A 203 2.01 -0.47 17.29
N ALA A 204 1.16 -1.11 16.49
CA ALA A 204 0.57 -0.58 15.28
C ALA A 204 -0.94 -0.37 15.46
N GLY A 205 -1.77 -1.09 14.69
CA GLY A 205 -3.22 -0.99 14.70
C GLY A 205 -3.93 -1.81 15.77
N GLY A 206 -3.19 -2.60 16.55
CA GLY A 206 -3.77 -3.52 17.53
C GLY A 206 -4.52 -4.69 16.89
N GLN A 207 -5.26 -5.43 17.73
CA GLN A 207 -6.04 -6.56 17.27
C GLN A 207 -7.18 -6.10 16.32
N GLU A 208 -7.21 -6.67 15.12
CA GLU A 208 -8.28 -6.43 14.16
C GLU A 208 -9.56 -7.12 14.65
N GLN A 209 -10.54 -6.34 15.08
CA GLN A 209 -11.84 -6.90 15.44
C GLN A 209 -12.59 -7.34 14.18
N SER A 210 -12.97 -8.61 14.16
CA SER A 210 -13.82 -9.13 13.09
C SER A 210 -15.21 -8.51 13.23
N ARG A 211 -15.78 -8.04 12.11
CA ARG A 211 -17.19 -7.61 12.10
C ARG A 211 -18.09 -8.80 12.45
N GLU A 212 -19.14 -8.54 13.24
CA GLU A 212 -20.14 -9.56 13.61
C GLU A 212 -21.49 -9.36 12.91
N ARG A 213 -21.68 -8.22 12.24
CA ARG A 213 -22.94 -7.79 11.63
C ARG A 213 -23.55 -8.82 10.66
N TRP A 214 -24.82 -9.15 10.86
CA TRP A 214 -25.67 -9.92 9.94
C TRP A 214 -27.11 -9.40 10.08
N LEU A 215 -27.93 -9.48 9.03
CA LEU A 215 -29.27 -8.88 9.02
C LEU A 215 -30.31 -9.81 9.65
N SER A 216 -31.11 -9.27 10.57
CA SER A 216 -32.29 -9.96 11.10
C SER A 216 -33.37 -10.13 10.02
N ARG A 217 -34.44 -10.88 10.32
CA ARG A 217 -35.54 -11.06 9.35
C ARG A 217 -36.28 -9.76 9.12
N GLU A 218 -36.48 -8.96 10.17
CA GLU A 218 -37.11 -7.64 10.12
C GLU A 218 -36.30 -6.69 9.24
N GLU A 219 -34.98 -6.69 9.39
CA GLU A 219 -34.09 -5.88 8.56
C GLU A 219 -34.07 -6.36 7.11
N LEU A 220 -34.22 -7.67 6.85
CA LEU A 220 -34.40 -8.21 5.50
C LEU A 220 -35.73 -7.80 4.88
N VAL A 221 -36.84 -7.80 5.64
CA VAL A 221 -38.14 -7.29 5.19
C VAL A 221 -38.00 -5.82 4.80
N GLN A 222 -37.41 -4.99 5.66
CA GLN A 222 -37.19 -3.58 5.36
C GLN A 222 -36.29 -3.39 4.13
N LEU A 223 -35.24 -4.21 3.99
CA LEU A 223 -34.37 -4.21 2.81
C LEU A 223 -35.18 -4.48 1.53
N PHE A 224 -36.03 -5.51 1.53
CA PHE A 224 -36.87 -5.85 0.37
C PHE A 224 -37.90 -4.77 0.05
N GLN A 225 -38.49 -4.13 1.05
CA GLN A 225 -39.44 -3.02 0.85
C GLN A 225 -38.77 -1.76 0.29
N VAL A 226 -37.56 -1.44 0.75
CA VAL A 226 -36.86 -0.20 0.39
C VAL A 226 -36.19 -0.27 -0.99
N MET A 227 -35.73 -1.45 -1.41
CA MET A 227 -35.07 -1.62 -2.71
C MET A 227 -35.86 -1.08 -3.91
N PRO A 228 -37.13 -1.46 -4.15
CA PRO A 228 -37.89 -0.98 -5.31
C PRO A 228 -38.25 0.51 -5.21
N LEU A 229 -38.30 1.08 -4.00
CA LEU A 229 -38.66 2.47 -3.75
C LEU A 229 -37.46 3.44 -3.83
N THR A 230 -36.22 2.91 -3.81
CA THR A 230 -35.02 3.74 -3.75
C THR A 230 -34.70 4.40 -5.09
N LYS A 231 -34.73 5.73 -5.12
CA LYS A 231 -34.36 6.52 -6.31
C LYS A 231 -32.96 6.17 -6.83
N GLY A 232 -32.88 5.86 -8.12
CA GLY A 232 -31.61 5.52 -8.78
C GLY A 232 -31.05 4.15 -8.38
N PHE A 233 -31.88 3.27 -7.84
CA PHE A 233 -31.62 1.84 -7.66
C PHE A 233 -32.43 1.05 -8.69
N SER A 234 -31.75 0.50 -9.69
CA SER A 234 -32.40 -0.21 -10.81
C SER A 234 -32.83 -1.62 -10.41
N ARG A 235 -33.85 -2.17 -11.08
CA ARG A 235 -34.27 -3.58 -10.93
C ARG A 235 -33.12 -4.59 -11.08
N GLN A 236 -32.18 -4.38 -12.01
CA GLN A 236 -30.96 -5.20 -12.10
C GLN A 236 -30.14 -5.23 -10.79
N ASN A 237 -30.04 -4.11 -10.07
CA ASN A 237 -29.31 -4.05 -8.80
C ASN A 237 -30.08 -4.80 -7.71
N GLU A 238 -31.39 -4.69 -7.69
CA GLU A 238 -32.26 -5.45 -6.79
C GLU A 238 -32.05 -6.95 -6.97
N LEU A 239 -32.21 -7.47 -8.20
CA LEU A 239 -31.97 -8.87 -8.52
C LEU A 239 -30.55 -9.29 -8.13
N THR A 240 -29.54 -8.45 -8.38
CA THR A 240 -28.16 -8.74 -7.98
C THR A 240 -28.02 -8.89 -6.47
N MET A 241 -28.64 -8.02 -5.66
CA MET A 241 -28.60 -8.12 -4.20
C MET A 241 -29.30 -9.39 -3.71
N LYS A 242 -30.47 -9.70 -4.28
CA LYS A 242 -31.22 -10.93 -3.98
C LYS A 242 -30.40 -12.18 -4.32
N LEU A 243 -29.72 -12.20 -5.45
CA LEU A 243 -28.85 -13.31 -5.85
C LEU A 243 -27.64 -13.48 -4.94
N ILE A 244 -26.95 -12.40 -4.55
CA ILE A 244 -25.82 -12.50 -3.61
C ILE A 244 -26.27 -13.08 -2.27
N LEU A 245 -27.45 -12.67 -1.80
CA LEU A 245 -28.02 -13.13 -0.55
C LEU A 245 -28.48 -14.60 -0.63
N ALA A 246 -29.20 -14.98 -1.70
CA ALA A 246 -29.76 -16.32 -1.87
C ALA A 246 -28.69 -17.37 -2.19
N LEU A 247 -27.73 -17.06 -3.07
CA LEU A 247 -26.69 -18.00 -3.49
C LEU A 247 -25.56 -18.14 -2.48
N CYS A 248 -25.56 -17.33 -1.42
CA CYS A 248 -24.47 -17.28 -0.44
C CYS A 248 -23.09 -17.03 -1.06
N CYS A 249 -22.99 -16.55 -2.30
CA CYS A 249 -21.74 -16.49 -3.08
C CYS A 249 -20.93 -15.21 -2.78
N ARG A 250 -19.66 -15.18 -3.17
CA ARG A 250 -18.85 -13.95 -3.06
C ARG A 250 -19.28 -13.00 -4.17
N LYS A 251 -19.38 -11.71 -3.85
CA LYS A 251 -19.78 -10.69 -4.83
C LYS A 251 -18.97 -10.73 -6.14
N MET A 252 -17.67 -11.02 -6.08
CA MET A 252 -16.83 -11.09 -7.29
C MET A 252 -17.14 -12.32 -8.16
N GLU A 253 -17.59 -13.42 -7.54
CA GLU A 253 -18.03 -14.63 -8.25
C GLU A 253 -19.30 -14.33 -9.06
N LEU A 254 -20.26 -13.57 -8.52
CA LEU A 254 -21.44 -13.18 -9.28
C LEU A 254 -21.16 -12.05 -10.29
N CYS A 255 -20.40 -11.02 -9.92
CA CYS A 255 -20.13 -9.87 -10.80
C CYS A 255 -19.52 -10.27 -12.16
N GLY A 256 -18.65 -11.28 -12.17
CA GLY A 256 -18.03 -11.78 -13.40
C GLY A 256 -18.70 -13.02 -13.98
N ALA A 257 -19.93 -13.37 -13.60
CA ALA A 257 -20.57 -14.59 -14.08
C ALA A 257 -20.94 -14.49 -15.56
N ARG A 258 -20.71 -15.57 -16.31
CA ARG A 258 -21.06 -15.70 -17.73
C ARG A 258 -22.27 -16.60 -17.91
N TRP A 259 -23.06 -16.37 -18.95
CA TRP A 259 -24.23 -17.21 -19.23
C TRP A 259 -23.88 -18.68 -19.48
N SER A 260 -22.69 -18.96 -20.02
CA SER A 260 -22.19 -20.32 -20.24
C SER A 260 -21.94 -21.12 -18.96
N GLU A 261 -21.91 -20.47 -17.80
CA GLU A 261 -21.76 -21.13 -16.50
C GLU A 261 -23.11 -21.64 -15.94
N PHE A 262 -24.24 -21.22 -16.51
CA PHE A 262 -25.56 -21.53 -15.96
C PHE A 262 -26.30 -22.53 -16.84
N ASP A 263 -26.65 -23.66 -16.24
CA ASP A 263 -27.71 -24.54 -16.73
C ASP A 263 -29.02 -24.15 -16.01
N LEU A 264 -29.84 -23.33 -16.67
CA LEU A 264 -31.09 -22.82 -16.07
C LEU A 264 -32.25 -23.80 -16.17
N ASP A 265 -32.09 -24.87 -16.95
CA ASP A 265 -33.10 -25.92 -17.09
C ASP A 265 -32.89 -26.97 -15.99
N GLU A 266 -31.65 -27.37 -15.74
CA GLU A 266 -31.29 -28.21 -14.60
C GLU A 266 -31.19 -27.45 -13.26
N GLY A 267 -31.17 -26.11 -13.32
CA GLY A 267 -31.11 -25.25 -12.14
C GLY A 267 -29.75 -25.33 -11.44
N VAL A 268 -28.66 -25.23 -12.20
CA VAL A 268 -27.29 -25.33 -11.70
C VAL A 268 -26.42 -24.18 -12.22
N TRP A 269 -25.60 -23.61 -11.33
CA TRP A 269 -24.50 -22.73 -11.72
C TRP A 269 -23.16 -23.43 -11.52
N HIS A 270 -22.50 -23.75 -12.62
CA HIS A 270 -21.17 -24.35 -12.66
C HIS A 270 -20.09 -23.27 -12.48
N LEU A 271 -19.68 -23.01 -11.24
CA LEU A 271 -18.68 -21.98 -10.94
C LEU A 271 -17.26 -22.56 -11.11
N PRO A 272 -16.50 -22.14 -12.15
CA PRO A 272 -15.21 -22.76 -12.47
C PRO A 272 -14.11 -22.40 -11.46
N ALA A 273 -13.15 -23.32 -11.29
CA ALA A 273 -12.03 -23.22 -10.35
C ALA A 273 -11.23 -21.91 -10.48
N GLU A 274 -11.03 -21.45 -11.71
CA GLU A 274 -10.28 -20.22 -12.03
C GLU A 274 -10.92 -18.96 -11.43
N ARG A 275 -12.25 -18.98 -11.25
CA ARG A 275 -13.03 -17.86 -10.71
C ARG A 275 -13.23 -17.95 -9.19
N VAL A 276 -13.00 -19.12 -8.60
CA VAL A 276 -13.10 -19.34 -7.16
C VAL A 276 -11.82 -18.90 -6.47
N LYS A 277 -11.93 -18.07 -5.42
CA LYS A 277 -10.78 -17.58 -4.65
C LYS A 277 -9.82 -18.69 -4.17
N ASN A 278 -10.39 -19.86 -3.91
CA ASN A 278 -9.74 -21.00 -3.29
C ASN A 278 -9.25 -22.06 -4.30
N GLY A 279 -9.49 -21.85 -5.60
CA GLY A 279 -9.03 -22.73 -6.69
C GLY A 279 -9.81 -24.03 -6.88
N ASP A 280 -10.91 -24.24 -6.15
CA ASP A 280 -11.75 -25.43 -6.28
C ASP A 280 -13.08 -25.02 -6.91
N GLY A 281 -13.36 -25.51 -8.13
CA GLY A 281 -14.65 -25.31 -8.80
C GLY A 281 -15.79 -25.98 -8.02
N ILE A 282 -17.00 -25.45 -8.16
CA ILE A 282 -18.17 -25.93 -7.43
C ILE A 282 -19.44 -25.75 -8.23
N ASP A 283 -20.33 -26.74 -8.17
CA ASP A 283 -21.68 -26.62 -8.72
C ASP A 283 -22.60 -26.05 -7.65
N ILE A 284 -23.31 -24.97 -7.96
CA ILE A 284 -24.21 -24.28 -7.04
C ILE A 284 -25.65 -24.56 -7.47
N PRO A 285 -26.45 -25.28 -6.67
CA PRO A 285 -27.84 -25.52 -7.00
C PRO A 285 -28.67 -24.23 -6.91
N LEU A 286 -29.58 -24.05 -7.85
CA LEU A 286 -30.42 -22.87 -7.98
C LEU A 286 -31.86 -23.21 -7.60
N ALA A 287 -32.36 -22.57 -6.55
CA ALA A 287 -33.77 -22.69 -6.17
C ALA A 287 -34.69 -22.05 -7.24
N VAL A 288 -35.95 -22.49 -7.30
CA VAL A 288 -36.93 -22.01 -8.31
C VAL A 288 -37.03 -20.47 -8.36
N PRO A 289 -37.14 -19.73 -7.22
CA PRO A 289 -37.18 -18.27 -7.26
C PRO A 289 -35.91 -17.64 -7.84
N VAL A 290 -34.75 -18.26 -7.56
CA VAL A 290 -33.44 -17.82 -8.01
C VAL A 290 -33.32 -17.98 -9.53
N VAL A 291 -33.76 -19.11 -10.09
CA VAL A 291 -33.83 -19.32 -11.54
C VAL A 291 -34.70 -18.24 -12.20
N GLY A 292 -35.84 -17.90 -11.60
CA GLY A 292 -36.70 -16.80 -12.07
C GLY A 292 -35.98 -15.45 -12.12
N TRP A 293 -35.26 -15.08 -11.06
CA TRP A 293 -34.47 -13.84 -11.03
C TRP A 293 -33.35 -13.81 -12.07
N ILE A 294 -32.69 -14.94 -12.31
CA ILE A 294 -31.64 -15.06 -13.31
C ILE A 294 -32.22 -14.95 -14.74
N LYS A 295 -33.38 -15.58 -15.00
CA LYS A 295 -34.10 -15.45 -16.27
C LYS A 295 -34.51 -13.99 -16.53
N GLU A 296 -34.97 -13.25 -15.51
CA GLU A 296 -35.25 -11.82 -15.60
C GLU A 296 -33.98 -11.03 -15.99
N LEU A 297 -32.86 -11.28 -15.31
CA LEU A 297 -31.57 -10.67 -15.68
C LEU A 297 -31.13 -11.00 -17.11
N LYS A 298 -31.40 -12.22 -17.60
CA LYS A 298 -31.06 -12.64 -18.97
C LYS A 298 -31.74 -11.75 -19.99
N ILE A 299 -33.04 -11.50 -19.84
CA ILE A 299 -33.80 -10.58 -20.69
C ILE A 299 -33.20 -9.17 -20.63
N MET A 300 -32.87 -8.67 -19.43
CA MET A 300 -32.31 -7.33 -19.25
C MET A 300 -30.86 -7.18 -19.75
N SER A 301 -30.14 -8.28 -19.96
CA SER A 301 -28.73 -8.27 -20.39
C SER A 301 -28.54 -8.16 -21.91
N GLY A 302 -29.62 -8.31 -22.69
CA GLY A 302 -29.57 -8.33 -24.15
C GLY A 302 -28.66 -9.44 -24.68
N ASN A 303 -27.75 -9.09 -25.59
CA ASN A 303 -26.81 -10.04 -26.22
C ASN A 303 -25.46 -10.14 -25.49
N SER A 304 -25.38 -9.68 -24.24
CA SER A 304 -24.16 -9.77 -23.43
C SER A 304 -23.81 -11.23 -23.12
N GLU A 305 -22.52 -11.59 -23.19
CA GLU A 305 -22.02 -12.87 -22.66
C GLU A 305 -22.09 -12.95 -21.11
N TRP A 306 -22.10 -11.79 -20.46
CA TRP A 306 -22.05 -11.65 -19.00
C TRP A 306 -23.45 -11.47 -18.41
N VAL A 307 -23.67 -12.09 -17.24
CA VAL A 307 -24.92 -11.97 -16.46
C VAL A 307 -25.16 -10.54 -15.99
N LEU A 308 -24.08 -9.83 -15.64
CA LEU A 308 -24.11 -8.46 -15.15
C LEU A 308 -23.20 -7.56 -16.02
N PRO A 309 -23.63 -7.19 -17.24
CA PRO A 309 -22.80 -6.41 -18.17
C PRO A 309 -22.45 -5.02 -17.65
N ALA A 310 -21.32 -4.50 -18.11
CA ALA A 310 -20.95 -3.11 -17.88
C ALA A 310 -21.92 -2.18 -18.61
N ARG A 311 -22.54 -1.25 -17.86
CA ARG A 311 -23.55 -0.32 -18.42
C ARG A 311 -22.96 0.88 -19.16
N LYS A 312 -21.67 1.16 -18.96
CA LYS A 312 -20.92 2.24 -19.60
C LYS A 312 -19.51 1.74 -19.88
N MET A 313 -18.91 2.25 -20.96
CA MET A 313 -17.51 1.99 -21.29
C MET A 313 -16.65 2.43 -20.11
N GLN A 314 -16.00 1.46 -19.47
CA GLN A 314 -15.13 1.70 -18.33
C GLN A 314 -13.72 2.00 -18.85
N HIS A 315 -12.97 2.89 -18.20
CA HIS A 315 -11.55 3.12 -18.53
C HIS A 315 -10.71 1.84 -18.44
N ARG A 316 -11.11 0.90 -17.57
CA ARG A 316 -10.47 -0.42 -17.42
C ARG A 316 -10.93 -1.47 -18.45
N MET A 317 -11.90 -1.13 -19.31
CA MET A 317 -12.47 -2.02 -20.34
C MET A 317 -12.97 -3.37 -19.81
N ILE A 318 -13.43 -3.42 -18.55
CA ILE A 318 -14.02 -4.63 -17.97
C ILE A 318 -15.45 -4.78 -18.54
N PRO A 319 -15.80 -5.94 -19.12
CA PRO A 319 -17.07 -6.12 -19.84
C PRO A 319 -18.30 -6.31 -18.92
N HIS A 320 -18.07 -6.44 -17.61
CA HIS A 320 -19.11 -6.62 -16.58
C HIS A 320 -19.02 -5.55 -15.47
N ILE A 321 -20.01 -5.50 -14.58
CA ILE A 321 -20.00 -4.57 -13.45
C ILE A 321 -18.78 -4.81 -12.55
N GLN A 322 -18.24 -3.74 -11.96
CA GLN A 322 -17.16 -3.86 -10.97
C GLN A 322 -17.72 -4.18 -9.59
N GLU A 323 -16.92 -4.84 -8.75
CA GLU A 323 -17.25 -5.17 -7.37
C GLU A 323 -17.43 -3.94 -6.46
N SER A 324 -16.99 -2.77 -6.93
CA SER A 324 -17.18 -1.45 -6.32
C SER A 324 -18.57 -0.86 -6.60
N THR A 325 -19.24 -1.31 -7.66
CA THR A 325 -20.61 -0.87 -8.02
C THR A 325 -21.62 -1.27 -6.93
N LEU A 326 -21.44 -2.44 -6.32
CA LEU A 326 -22.37 -2.96 -5.31
C LEU A 326 -22.36 -2.16 -4.00
N PRO A 327 -21.21 -1.81 -3.38
CA PRO A 327 -21.17 -0.88 -2.26
C PRO A 327 -21.82 0.48 -2.54
N VAL A 328 -21.66 1.03 -3.75
CA VAL A 328 -22.30 2.30 -4.13
C VAL A 328 -23.81 2.15 -4.22
N ALA A 329 -24.30 1.06 -4.82
CA ALA A 329 -25.73 0.76 -4.88
C ALA A 329 -26.32 0.57 -3.47
N LEU A 330 -25.61 -0.18 -2.61
CA LEU A 330 -26.02 -0.43 -1.23
C LEU A 330 -26.04 0.85 -0.38
N ALA A 331 -25.12 1.79 -0.61
CA ALA A 331 -25.10 3.05 0.11
C ALA A 331 -26.43 3.83 -0.06
N LYS A 332 -27.03 3.80 -1.25
CA LYS A 332 -28.33 4.43 -1.51
C LYS A 332 -29.46 3.77 -0.72
N ILE A 333 -29.46 2.44 -0.63
CA ILE A 333 -30.44 1.68 0.15
C ILE A 333 -30.34 2.02 1.63
N ARG A 334 -29.12 2.01 2.19
CA ARG A 334 -28.89 2.32 3.61
C ARG A 334 -29.38 3.71 4.01
N SER A 335 -29.28 4.70 3.12
CA SER A 335 -29.82 6.04 3.37
C SER A 335 -31.35 6.07 3.56
N ASN A 336 -32.06 5.03 3.09
CA ASN A 336 -33.50 4.85 3.28
C ASN A 336 -33.83 3.84 4.40
N MET A 337 -32.83 3.42 5.20
CA MET A 337 -32.98 2.52 6.35
C MET A 337 -32.24 3.10 7.56
N PRO A 338 -32.62 4.30 8.05
CA PRO A 338 -31.85 5.03 9.07
C PRO A 338 -31.75 4.28 10.40
N ASP A 339 -32.76 3.47 10.73
CA ASP A 339 -32.82 2.69 11.97
C ASP A 339 -32.03 1.38 11.92
N VAL A 340 -31.48 1.02 10.75
CA VAL A 340 -30.75 -0.23 10.54
C VAL A 340 -29.25 0.02 10.68
N PRO A 341 -28.56 -0.65 11.62
CA PRO A 341 -27.12 -0.52 11.78
C PRO A 341 -26.37 -0.84 10.48
N ASN A 342 -25.33 -0.05 10.21
CA ASN A 342 -24.55 -0.11 8.98
C ASN A 342 -24.08 -1.54 8.65
N PHE A 343 -24.30 -1.96 7.40
CA PHE A 343 -23.89 -3.25 6.86
C PHE A 343 -23.29 -3.11 5.47
N THR A 344 -22.65 -4.16 4.99
CA THR A 344 -21.97 -4.25 3.69
C THR A 344 -22.43 -5.47 2.91
N ILE A 345 -22.09 -5.53 1.62
CA ILE A 345 -22.35 -6.70 0.76
C ILE A 345 -21.77 -7.99 1.35
N HIS A 346 -20.66 -7.91 2.09
CA HIS A 346 -20.07 -9.10 2.70
C HIS A 346 -20.95 -9.66 3.84
N ASP A 347 -21.70 -8.80 4.53
CA ASP A 347 -22.57 -9.19 5.62
C ASP A 347 -23.79 -9.99 5.11
N PHE A 348 -24.12 -9.97 3.81
CA PHE A 348 -25.14 -10.85 3.21
C PHE A 348 -24.76 -12.33 3.32
N ARG A 349 -23.48 -12.67 3.16
CA ARG A 349 -23.03 -14.06 3.35
C ARG A 349 -23.15 -14.48 4.80
N ARG A 350 -22.80 -13.60 5.75
CA ARG A 350 -22.99 -13.88 7.19
C ARG A 350 -24.47 -14.02 7.52
N THR A 351 -25.30 -13.16 6.96
CA THR A 351 -26.77 -13.21 7.06
C THR A 351 -27.30 -14.56 6.60
N ALA A 352 -26.94 -15.00 5.40
CA ALA A 352 -27.36 -16.31 4.89
C ALA A 352 -26.86 -17.45 5.80
N ARG A 353 -25.59 -17.41 6.24
CA ARG A 353 -25.04 -18.43 7.13
C ARG A 353 -25.79 -18.53 8.47
N SER A 354 -26.10 -17.39 9.09
CA SER A 354 -26.82 -17.32 10.36
C SER A 354 -28.27 -17.84 10.20
N HIS A 355 -28.97 -17.44 9.14
CA HIS A 355 -30.33 -17.92 8.88
C HIS A 355 -30.38 -19.39 8.49
N LEU A 356 -29.40 -19.91 7.74
CA LEU A 356 -29.30 -21.35 7.46
C LEU A 356 -29.20 -22.17 8.76
N ALA A 357 -28.41 -21.72 9.74
CA ALA A 357 -28.40 -22.34 11.07
C ALA A 357 -29.77 -22.25 11.75
N ALA A 358 -30.42 -21.09 11.71
CA ALA A 358 -31.76 -20.92 12.30
C ALA A 358 -32.84 -21.78 11.62
N LEU A 359 -32.64 -22.16 10.36
CA LEU A 359 -33.49 -23.09 9.60
C LEU A 359 -33.20 -24.57 9.92
N GLY A 360 -32.24 -24.86 10.80
CA GLY A 360 -31.85 -26.21 11.19
C GLY A 360 -30.93 -26.91 10.17
N VAL A 361 -30.33 -26.17 9.23
CA VAL A 361 -29.36 -26.73 8.28
C VAL A 361 -28.09 -27.13 9.02
N ASP A 362 -27.61 -28.33 8.74
CA ASP A 362 -26.37 -28.85 9.31
C ASP A 362 -25.20 -27.86 9.10
N PRO A 363 -24.37 -27.60 10.13
CA PRO A 363 -23.29 -26.62 10.04
C PRO A 363 -22.32 -26.87 8.88
N VAL A 364 -22.00 -28.14 8.57
CA VAL A 364 -21.10 -28.48 7.46
C VAL A 364 -21.77 -28.07 6.15
N ILE A 365 -23.03 -28.44 5.95
CA ILE A 365 -23.79 -28.08 4.74
C ILE A 365 -23.89 -26.56 4.59
N ALA A 366 -24.19 -25.83 5.66
CA ALA A 366 -24.25 -24.37 5.64
C ALA A 366 -22.90 -23.73 5.27
N GLU A 367 -21.77 -24.23 5.79
CA GLU A 367 -20.43 -23.78 5.38
C GLU A 367 -20.13 -24.12 3.91
N ARG A 368 -20.58 -25.28 3.43
CA ARG A 368 -20.43 -25.70 2.03
C ARG A 368 -21.28 -24.85 1.08
N CYS A 369 -22.48 -24.41 1.47
CA CYS A 369 -23.27 -23.41 0.71
C CYS A 369 -22.49 -22.11 0.49
N LEU A 370 -21.67 -21.71 1.47
CA LEU A 370 -20.80 -20.54 1.35
C LEU A 370 -19.52 -20.83 0.54
N ASN A 371 -19.33 -22.04 0.02
CA ASN A 371 -18.09 -22.48 -0.62
C ASN A 371 -16.86 -22.26 0.30
N HIS A 372 -17.02 -22.61 1.58
CA HIS A 372 -15.91 -22.72 2.52
C HIS A 372 -15.28 -24.12 2.43
N LYS A 373 -13.95 -24.18 2.57
CA LYS A 373 -13.24 -25.45 2.66
C LYS A 373 -13.46 -26.05 4.05
N ILE A 374 -13.62 -27.36 4.10
CA ILE A 374 -13.54 -28.11 5.35
C ILE A 374 -12.10 -27.95 5.86
N LYS A 375 -11.97 -27.59 7.14
CA LYS A 375 -10.66 -27.29 7.75
C LYS A 375 -9.97 -28.57 8.22
N GLY A 376 -8.65 -28.50 8.38
CA GLY A 376 -7.85 -29.58 8.94
C GLY A 376 -7.73 -30.79 8.02
N VAL A 377 -7.36 -31.92 8.62
CA VAL A 377 -7.12 -33.20 7.92
C VAL A 377 -8.38 -33.70 7.21
N GLU A 378 -9.56 -33.43 7.77
CA GLU A 378 -10.84 -33.81 7.18
C GLU A 378 -11.01 -33.25 5.75
N GLY A 379 -10.61 -31.99 5.51
CA GLY A 379 -10.68 -31.38 4.19
C GLY A 379 -9.75 -31.99 3.13
N ILE A 380 -8.78 -32.83 3.54
CA ILE A 380 -7.92 -33.59 2.63
C ILE A 380 -8.70 -34.80 2.09
N TYR A 381 -9.46 -35.47 2.95
CA TYR A 381 -10.15 -36.73 2.62
C TYR A 381 -11.59 -36.51 2.15
N ASN A 382 -12.30 -35.55 2.73
CA ASN A 382 -13.68 -35.25 2.40
C ASN A 382 -13.76 -34.36 1.15
N ARG A 383 -13.89 -35.00 -0.02
CA ARG A 383 -14.01 -34.35 -1.33
C ARG A 383 -15.46 -34.21 -1.79
N TYR A 384 -16.43 -34.69 -1.01
CA TYR A 384 -17.84 -34.64 -1.38
C TYR A 384 -18.35 -33.19 -1.38
N GLN A 385 -19.10 -32.82 -2.42
CA GLN A 385 -19.60 -31.46 -2.58
C GLN A 385 -20.93 -31.20 -1.86
N TYR A 386 -21.58 -32.24 -1.36
CA TYR A 386 -22.89 -32.16 -0.71
C TYR A 386 -23.93 -31.44 -1.59
N PHE A 387 -24.02 -31.82 -2.87
CA PHE A 387 -24.82 -31.07 -3.84
C PHE A 387 -26.31 -31.13 -3.50
N GLU A 388 -26.86 -32.32 -3.23
CA GLU A 388 -28.28 -32.50 -2.91
C GLU A 388 -28.65 -31.86 -1.57
N GLU A 389 -27.79 -31.98 -0.57
CA GLU A 389 -28.01 -31.36 0.75
C GLU A 389 -27.94 -29.83 0.65
N ARG A 390 -27.01 -29.28 -0.14
CA ARG A 390 -26.98 -27.86 -0.44
C ARG A 390 -28.19 -27.41 -1.24
N LYS A 391 -28.70 -28.23 -2.17
CA LYS A 391 -29.92 -27.93 -2.94
C LYS A 391 -31.11 -27.76 -2.03
N GLN A 392 -31.32 -28.68 -1.07
CA GLN A 392 -32.37 -28.55 -0.06
C GLN A 392 -32.18 -27.28 0.79
N ALA A 393 -30.96 -27.07 1.31
CA ALA A 393 -30.66 -25.92 2.16
C ALA A 393 -30.88 -24.56 1.46
N LEU A 394 -30.40 -24.41 0.22
CA LEU A 394 -30.58 -23.19 -0.57
C LEU A 394 -32.02 -23.00 -1.04
N THR A 395 -32.79 -24.08 -1.21
CA THR A 395 -34.22 -24.01 -1.55
C THR A 395 -35.01 -23.40 -0.39
N VAL A 396 -34.90 -23.96 0.82
CA VAL A 396 -35.59 -23.44 2.00
C VAL A 396 -35.15 -22.01 2.32
N TRP A 397 -33.87 -21.69 2.13
CA TRP A 397 -33.38 -20.32 2.28
C TRP A 397 -34.01 -19.36 1.27
N ALA A 398 -34.05 -19.72 -0.01
CA ALA A 398 -34.66 -18.89 -1.05
C ALA A 398 -36.17 -18.69 -0.81
N GLU A 399 -36.88 -19.72 -0.36
CA GLU A 399 -38.30 -19.64 0.00
C GLU A 399 -38.54 -18.69 1.17
N LEU A 400 -37.71 -18.74 2.21
CA LEU A 400 -37.76 -17.77 3.31
C LEU A 400 -37.57 -16.35 2.79
N LEU A 401 -36.56 -16.10 1.93
CA LEU A 401 -36.35 -14.77 1.35
C LEU A 401 -37.58 -14.27 0.56
N THR A 402 -38.22 -15.14 -0.23
CA THR A 402 -39.45 -14.76 -0.96
C THR A 402 -40.64 -14.51 -0.03
N THR A 403 -40.72 -15.23 1.09
CA THR A 403 -41.76 -15.03 2.11
C THR A 403 -41.59 -13.67 2.79
N LEU A 404 -40.35 -13.34 3.18
CA LEU A 404 -40.00 -12.06 3.77
C LEU A 404 -40.25 -10.89 2.80
N GLU A 405 -39.92 -11.04 1.52
CA GLU A 405 -40.18 -10.03 0.50
C GLU A 405 -41.69 -9.73 0.34
N LYS A 406 -42.54 -10.76 0.43
CA LYS A 406 -44.00 -10.60 0.34
C LYS A 406 -44.64 -10.03 1.61
N GLY A 407 -43.89 -9.93 2.72
CA GLY A 407 -44.41 -9.51 4.01
C GLY A 407 -45.34 -10.54 4.67
N ASN A 408 -45.24 -11.81 4.26
CA ASN A 408 -46.05 -12.89 4.83
C ASN A 408 -45.50 -13.33 6.20
N ASN A 409 -46.37 -13.87 7.06
CA ASN A 409 -45.95 -14.51 8.32
C ASN A 409 -44.99 -15.67 8.01
N TYR A 410 -43.83 -15.67 8.68
CA TYR A 410 -42.81 -16.69 8.53
C TYR A 410 -42.80 -17.58 9.79
N ASN A 411 -43.51 -18.71 9.76
CA ASN A 411 -43.33 -19.72 10.80
C ASN A 411 -42.07 -20.53 10.48
N VAL A 412 -41.16 -20.64 11.45
CA VAL A 412 -39.98 -21.51 11.33
C VAL A 412 -40.48 -22.93 11.53
N GLU A 413 -40.73 -23.66 10.45
CA GLU A 413 -40.75 -25.12 10.52
C GLU A 413 -39.33 -25.61 10.25
N PRO A 414 -38.61 -26.13 11.27
CA PRO A 414 -37.30 -26.73 11.05
C PRO A 414 -37.41 -27.84 10.01
N ILE A 415 -36.37 -28.03 9.18
CA ILE A 415 -36.30 -29.18 8.27
C ILE A 415 -36.49 -30.44 9.13
N ARG A 416 -37.63 -31.12 8.95
CA ARG A 416 -37.92 -32.36 9.67
C ARG A 416 -36.89 -33.38 9.21
N LYS A 417 -36.07 -33.89 10.14
CA LYS A 417 -35.32 -35.12 9.89
C LYS A 417 -36.34 -36.22 9.73
N GLU A 418 -36.53 -36.74 8.53
CA GLU A 418 -37.12 -38.06 8.37
C GLU A 418 -36.18 -39.03 9.08
N ILE A 419 -36.63 -39.53 10.24
CA ILE A 419 -35.94 -40.57 10.98
C ILE A 419 -36.20 -41.86 10.20
N ALA A 420 -35.16 -42.37 9.54
CA ALA A 420 -35.13 -43.73 9.01
C ALA A 420 -34.99 -44.75 10.14
#